data_AF-A0A7S0U6F8-F1
#
_entry.id   AF-A0A7S0U6F8-F1
#
_cell.length_a   1.000
_cell.length_b   1.000
_cell.length_c   1.000
_cell.angle_alpha   90.00
_cell.angle_beta   90.00
_cell.angle_gamma   90.00
#
_symmetry.space_group_name_H-M   'P 1'
#
loop_
_entity.id
_entity.type
_entity.pdbx_description
1 polymer ?
#
loop_
_entity_poly.entity_id
_entity_poly.type
_entity_poly.pdbx_seq_one_letter_code
_entity_poly.pdbx_strand_id
1 'polypeptide(L)'
;ALRALLRPLSALWKGGWRCTLNADCPYDAIMTSHDEPAPIYLDYNATTPLDPAVQSAMLPYLQGRFGNPSSGHWYGVKEKKAVEQARGEVAALLNGEPDEITFCSGGTESVNWVIKGVAEAHGQKG
;
A
#
# COMPACT_ATOMS: atom_id res chain seq x y z
N ALA A 1 -24.27 15.54 -22.10
CA ALA A 1 -24.09 14.19 -21.52
C ALA A 1 -22.85 14.06 -20.59
N LEU A 2 -22.25 15.17 -20.13
CA LEU A 2 -21.01 15.19 -19.33
C LEU A 2 -21.24 15.49 -17.83
N ARG A 3 -22.45 15.21 -17.31
CA ARG A 3 -22.84 15.47 -15.90
C ARG A 3 -23.03 14.20 -15.07
N ALA A 4 -22.76 13.02 -15.64
CA ALA A 4 -22.95 11.72 -14.97
C ALA A 4 -21.66 11.10 -14.43
N LEU A 5 -20.47 11.61 -14.77
CA LEU A 5 -19.17 11.09 -14.30
C LEU A 5 -18.63 11.79 -13.05
N LEU A 6 -19.37 12.77 -12.51
CA LEU A 6 -18.94 13.59 -11.37
C LEU A 6 -20.01 13.60 -10.27
N ARG A 7 -20.47 12.42 -9.85
CA ARG A 7 -20.92 12.17 -8.47
C ARG A 7 -20.58 10.74 -8.03
N PRO A 8 -20.06 10.52 -6.81
CA PRO A 8 -19.10 11.40 -6.17
C PRO A 8 -18.01 10.65 -5.37
N LEU A 9 -16.75 11.09 -5.54
CA LEU A 9 -15.71 11.01 -4.50
C LEU A 9 -16.17 11.58 -3.14
N SER A 10 -17.29 12.31 -3.11
CA SER A 10 -17.97 12.72 -1.88
C SER A 10 -18.60 11.58 -1.07
N ALA A 11 -18.63 10.33 -1.52
CA ALA A 11 -19.06 9.22 -0.66
C ALA A 11 -17.96 8.79 0.33
N LEU A 12 -16.69 8.94 -0.04
CA LEU A 12 -15.53 8.84 0.85
C LEU A 12 -15.27 10.14 1.63
N TRP A 13 -15.82 11.26 1.16
CA TRP A 13 -15.56 12.61 1.68
C TRP A 13 -16.77 13.25 2.39
N LYS A 14 -17.72 12.41 2.87
CA LYS A 14 -18.93 12.85 3.59
C LYS A 14 -18.85 12.75 5.11
N GLY A 15 -17.79 12.15 5.65
CA GLY A 15 -17.37 12.39 7.03
C GLY A 15 -16.35 13.51 6.97
N GLY A 16 -16.65 14.67 7.54
CA GLY A 16 -15.68 15.78 7.62
C GLY A 16 -14.38 15.35 8.30
N TRP A 17 -13.44 16.27 8.43
CA TRP A 17 -12.23 16.14 9.26
C TRP A 17 -12.56 15.99 10.77
N ARG A 18 -13.51 15.13 11.11
CA ARG A 18 -13.70 14.59 12.44
C ARG A 18 -12.72 13.43 12.54
N CYS A 19 -11.48 13.77 12.88
CA CYS A 19 -10.84 13.02 13.95
C CYS A 19 -11.74 13.21 15.18
N THR A 20 -12.80 12.40 15.30
CA THR A 20 -13.37 12.21 16.62
C THR A 20 -12.28 11.50 17.41
N LEU A 21 -11.65 12.24 18.31
CA LEU A 21 -11.10 11.73 19.58
C LEU A 21 -12.23 11.02 20.35
N ASN A 22 -12.84 10.00 19.75
CA ASN A 22 -13.82 9.12 20.34
C ASN A 22 -13.16 7.75 20.37
N ALA A 23 -13.47 7.00 21.44
CA ALA A 23 -12.97 5.68 21.78
C ALA A 23 -13.15 4.57 20.70
N ASP A 24 -13.61 4.92 19.51
CA ASP A 24 -13.80 4.05 18.34
C ASP A 24 -12.67 4.21 17.30
N CYS A 25 -11.68 5.08 17.51
CA CYS A 25 -10.50 5.18 16.63
C CYS A 25 -9.62 3.93 16.85
N PRO A 26 -9.45 3.05 15.84
CA PRO A 26 -8.68 1.82 16.00
C PRO A 26 -7.18 2.06 16.28
N TYR A 27 -6.72 3.31 16.17
CA TYR A 27 -5.34 3.72 16.42
C TYR A 27 -5.09 4.33 17.81
N ASP A 28 -6.13 4.59 18.61
CA ASP A 28 -5.95 5.17 19.95
C ASP A 28 -5.14 4.24 20.86
N ALA A 29 -5.32 2.91 20.73
CA ALA A 29 -4.62 1.91 21.52
C ALA A 29 -3.10 1.81 21.22
N ILE A 30 -2.64 2.32 20.07
CA ILE A 30 -1.21 2.29 19.69
C ILE A 30 -0.44 3.45 20.33
N MET A 31 -1.12 4.53 20.70
CA MET A 31 -0.50 5.78 21.15
C MET A 31 -0.57 6.02 22.67
N THR A 32 -1.26 5.19 23.44
CA THR A 32 -1.50 5.41 24.88
C THR A 32 -0.98 4.25 25.75
N SER A 33 0.31 4.26 26.13
CA SER A 33 0.84 3.32 27.13
C SER A 33 1.36 3.98 28.42
N HIS A 34 1.10 5.27 28.65
CA HIS A 34 1.52 5.96 29.88
C HIS A 34 0.46 6.96 30.34
N ASP A 35 0.38 7.23 31.65
CA ASP A 35 -0.55 8.12 32.37
C ASP A 35 -0.51 9.63 31.92
N GLU A 36 0.03 9.93 30.75
CA GLU A 36 0.13 11.27 30.14
C GLU A 36 -0.73 11.34 28.86
N PRO A 37 -1.35 12.48 28.52
CA PRO A 37 -2.13 12.60 27.30
C PRO A 37 -1.24 12.34 26.08
N ALA A 38 -1.59 11.33 25.29
CA ALA A 38 -0.85 10.98 24.08
C ALA A 38 -0.74 12.18 23.13
N PRO A 39 0.42 12.39 22.48
CA PRO A 39 0.59 13.46 21.51
C PRO A 39 -0.35 13.26 20.31
N ILE A 40 -0.93 14.34 19.82
CA ILE A 40 -1.77 14.30 18.62
C ILE A 40 -0.86 14.20 17.38
N TYR A 41 -0.96 13.10 16.64
CA TYR A 41 -0.20 12.89 15.40
C TYR A 41 -0.89 13.58 14.22
N LEU A 42 -0.28 14.64 13.70
CA LEU A 42 -0.78 15.42 12.56
C LEU A 42 0.16 15.38 11.34
N ASP A 43 1.07 14.39 11.28
CA ASP A 43 2.10 14.28 10.24
C ASP A 43 1.89 13.07 9.30
N TYR A 44 0.66 12.87 8.83
CA TYR A 44 0.31 11.78 7.89
C TYR A 44 1.01 11.88 6.52
N ASN A 45 1.66 13.02 6.23
CA ASN A 45 2.47 13.19 5.03
C ASN A 45 3.86 12.55 5.17
N ALA A 46 4.38 12.41 6.39
CA ALA A 46 5.64 11.69 6.62
C ALA A 46 5.43 10.17 6.56
N THR A 47 4.44 9.66 7.31
CA THR A 47 4.05 8.25 7.26
C THR A 47 2.66 8.06 7.86
N THR A 48 2.07 6.89 7.65
CA THR A 48 0.77 6.51 8.22
C THR A 48 0.93 5.30 9.15
N PRO A 49 0.16 5.22 10.24
CA PRO A 49 0.14 4.00 11.04
C PRO A 49 -0.39 2.83 10.20
N LEU A 50 0.06 1.60 10.51
CA LEU A 50 -0.31 0.40 9.77
C LEU A 50 -1.76 -0.01 10.11
N ASP A 51 -2.60 -0.17 9.10
CA ASP A 51 -3.97 -0.64 9.28
C ASP A 51 -4.00 -2.06 9.87
N PRO A 52 -4.79 -2.34 10.92
CA PRO A 52 -4.90 -3.67 11.51
C PRO A 52 -5.25 -4.78 10.51
N ALA A 53 -6.03 -4.48 9.47
CA ALA A 53 -6.34 -5.42 8.40
C ALA A 53 -5.10 -5.74 7.55
N VAL A 54 -4.27 -4.73 7.26
CA VAL A 54 -3.00 -4.91 6.55
C VAL A 54 -2.03 -5.71 7.42
N GLN A 55 -1.92 -5.38 8.71
CA GLN A 55 -1.09 -6.15 9.65
C GLN A 55 -1.50 -7.63 9.66
N SER A 56 -2.79 -7.91 9.76
CA SER A 56 -3.35 -9.27 9.76
C SER A 56 -3.07 -10.01 8.45
N ALA A 57 -3.13 -9.31 7.30
CA ALA A 57 -2.82 -9.88 6.00
C ALA A 57 -1.31 -10.19 5.82
N MET A 58 -0.43 -9.37 6.40
CA MET A 58 1.02 -9.53 6.30
C MET A 58 1.59 -10.58 7.26
N LEU A 59 1.02 -10.70 8.47
CA LEU A 59 1.56 -11.53 9.56
C LEU A 59 1.88 -12.99 9.15
N PRO A 60 1.06 -13.69 8.34
CA PRO A 60 1.37 -15.05 7.90
C PRO A 60 2.70 -15.17 7.15
N TYR A 61 3.07 -14.16 6.36
CA TYR A 61 4.31 -14.13 5.57
C TYR A 61 5.53 -13.76 6.41
N LEU A 62 5.32 -13.07 7.53
CA LEU A 62 6.38 -12.72 8.47
C LEU A 62 6.72 -13.86 9.44
N GLN A 63 5.76 -14.73 9.77
CA GLN A 63 5.94 -15.73 10.83
C GLN A 63 6.05 -17.18 10.35
N GLY A 64 5.34 -17.57 9.30
CA GLY A 64 5.18 -18.99 8.96
C GLY A 64 5.25 -19.35 7.49
N ARG A 65 4.95 -18.41 6.59
CA ARG A 65 5.03 -18.62 5.13
C ARG A 65 6.35 -18.08 4.59
N PHE A 66 7.37 -18.92 4.62
CA PHE A 66 8.74 -18.61 4.19
C PHE A 66 9.08 -19.11 2.76
N GLY A 67 8.08 -19.61 2.03
CA GLY A 67 8.29 -20.20 0.71
C GLY A 67 8.78 -19.18 -0.31
N ASN A 68 9.82 -19.54 -1.07
CA ASN A 68 10.30 -18.70 -2.17
C ASN A 68 9.31 -18.75 -3.35
N PRO A 69 8.72 -17.61 -3.79
CA PRO A 69 7.75 -17.58 -4.89
C PRO A 69 8.34 -17.99 -6.26
N SER A 70 9.67 -18.00 -6.40
CA SER A 70 10.35 -18.49 -7.60
C SER A 70 10.46 -20.02 -7.65
N SER A 71 10.18 -20.71 -6.54
CA SER A 71 10.25 -22.17 -6.47
C SER A 71 8.98 -22.84 -7.02
N GLY A 72 9.16 -23.86 -7.86
CA GLY A 72 8.04 -24.66 -8.40
C GLY A 72 7.48 -25.71 -7.43
N HIS A 73 8.10 -25.92 -6.27
CA HIS A 73 7.62 -26.88 -5.27
C HIS A 73 6.44 -26.32 -4.45
N TRP A 74 5.79 -27.20 -3.67
CA TRP A 74 4.58 -26.87 -2.91
C TRP A 74 4.68 -25.59 -2.06
N TYR A 75 5.82 -25.39 -1.39
CA TYR A 75 6.03 -24.19 -0.58
C TYR A 75 6.12 -22.89 -1.39
N GLY A 76 6.51 -22.91 -2.67
CA GLY A 76 6.65 -21.70 -3.50
C GLY A 76 5.39 -21.37 -4.29
N VAL A 77 4.62 -22.39 -4.72
CA VAL A 77 3.39 -22.20 -5.51
C VAL A 77 2.37 -21.32 -4.78
N LYS A 78 2.21 -21.51 -3.47
CA LYS A 78 1.27 -20.72 -2.67
C LYS A 78 1.69 -19.26 -2.57
N GLU A 79 2.99 -19.00 -2.37
CA GLU A 79 3.48 -17.63 -2.19
C GLU A 79 3.59 -16.88 -3.51
N LYS A 80 3.86 -17.59 -4.61
CA LYS A 80 3.73 -17.03 -5.95
C LYS A 80 2.31 -16.52 -6.20
N LYS A 81 1.29 -17.32 -5.86
CA LYS A 81 -0.12 -16.90 -6.00
C LYS A 81 -0.44 -15.67 -5.15
N ALA A 82 0.12 -15.55 -3.95
CA ALA A 82 -0.07 -14.38 -3.10
C ALA A 82 0.50 -13.11 -3.74
N VAL A 83 1.70 -13.19 -4.32
CA VAL A 83 2.32 -12.06 -5.02
C VAL A 83 1.52 -11.66 -6.26
N GLU A 84 1.04 -12.63 -7.06
CA GLU A 84 0.21 -12.33 -8.24
C GLU A 84 -1.16 -11.76 -7.87
N GLN A 85 -1.75 -12.22 -6.78
CA GLN A 85 -2.98 -11.62 -6.25
C GLN A 85 -2.75 -10.15 -5.87
N ALA A 86 -1.69 -9.87 -5.10
CA ALA A 86 -1.34 -8.50 -4.72
C ALA A 86 -1.09 -7.61 -5.96
N ARG A 87 -0.46 -8.15 -7.00
CA ARG A 87 -0.26 -7.46 -8.28
C ARG A 87 -1.58 -7.08 -8.94
N GLY A 88 -2.53 -8.02 -9.00
CA GLY A 88 -3.87 -7.76 -9.53
C GLY A 88 -4.66 -6.72 -8.75
N GLU A 89 -4.57 -6.75 -7.40
CA GLU A 89 -5.22 -5.76 -6.53
C GLU A 89 -4.64 -4.34 -6.74
N VAL A 90 -3.32 -4.21 -6.86
CA VAL A 90 -2.66 -2.93 -7.16
C VAL A 90 -3.01 -2.43 -8.57
N ALA A 91 -3.01 -3.32 -9.56
CA ALA A 91 -3.40 -2.97 -10.92
C ALA A 91 -4.84 -2.44 -10.98
N ALA A 92 -5.78 -3.14 -10.32
CA ALA A 92 -7.16 -2.72 -10.23
C ALA A 92 -7.34 -1.36 -9.54
N LEU A 93 -6.57 -1.09 -8.47
CA LEU A 93 -6.56 0.22 -7.80
C LEU A 93 -6.14 1.36 -8.74
N LEU A 94 -5.21 1.08 -9.66
CA LEU A 94 -4.67 2.04 -10.62
C LEU A 94 -5.39 2.05 -11.97
N ASN A 95 -6.45 1.24 -12.15
CA ASN A 95 -7.12 0.98 -13.42
C ASN A 95 -6.16 0.53 -14.55
N GLY A 96 -5.16 -0.30 -14.22
CA GLY A 96 -4.19 -0.86 -15.15
C GLY A 96 -4.27 -2.37 -15.25
N GLU A 97 -3.36 -2.95 -16.03
CA GLU A 97 -3.22 -4.41 -16.17
C GLU A 97 -2.14 -4.96 -15.21
N PRO A 98 -2.28 -6.19 -14.68
CA PRO A 98 -1.28 -6.75 -13.76
C PRO A 98 0.15 -6.75 -14.32
N ASP A 99 0.32 -7.01 -15.62
CA ASP A 99 1.63 -7.07 -16.29
C ASP A 99 2.35 -5.71 -16.36
N GLU A 100 1.66 -4.60 -16.07
CA GLU A 100 2.24 -3.24 -16.00
C GLU A 100 2.81 -2.92 -14.61
N ILE A 101 2.51 -3.73 -13.60
CA ILE A 101 2.90 -3.47 -12.21
C ILE A 101 4.23 -4.13 -11.90
N THR A 102 5.21 -3.33 -11.46
CA THR A 102 6.48 -3.83 -10.91
C THR A 102 6.62 -3.38 -9.46
N PHE A 103 6.91 -4.32 -8.56
CA PHE A 103 7.13 -4.03 -7.14
C PHE A 103 8.57 -3.53 -6.89
N CYS A 104 8.68 -2.41 -6.19
CA CYS A 104 9.94 -1.86 -5.67
C CYS A 104 9.87 -1.83 -4.13
N SER A 105 11.00 -1.60 -3.46
CA SER A 105 11.05 -1.41 -2.01
C SER A 105 10.36 -0.14 -1.52
N GLY A 106 10.17 0.86 -2.40
CA GLY A 106 9.46 2.09 -2.09
C GLY A 106 9.55 3.14 -3.18
N GLY A 107 9.01 4.34 -2.91
CA GLY A 107 8.93 5.44 -3.87
C GLY A 107 10.30 5.88 -4.40
N THR A 108 11.29 6.01 -3.51
CA THR A 108 12.66 6.41 -3.90
C THR A 108 13.28 5.45 -4.91
N GLU A 109 13.13 4.14 -4.73
CA GLU A 109 13.62 3.15 -5.69
C GLU A 109 12.87 3.25 -7.02
N SER A 110 11.54 3.31 -7.00
CA SER A 110 10.73 3.37 -8.23
C SER A 110 11.08 4.56 -9.12
N VAL A 111 11.30 5.75 -8.54
CA VAL A 111 11.68 6.96 -9.28
C VAL A 111 13.06 6.81 -9.88
N ASN A 112 14.03 6.31 -9.10
CA ASN A 112 15.38 6.07 -9.59
C ASN A 112 15.42 5.03 -10.70
N TRP A 113 14.61 3.98 -10.58
CA TRP A 113 14.52 2.91 -11.57
C TRP A 113 14.07 3.45 -12.94
N VAL A 114 13.02 4.27 -12.96
CA VAL A 114 12.52 4.90 -14.21
C VAL A 114 13.56 5.84 -14.81
N ILE A 115 14.16 6.73 -14.02
CA ILE A 115 15.15 7.70 -14.53
C ILE A 115 16.34 6.99 -15.17
N LYS A 116 16.91 6.00 -14.47
CA LYS A 116 18.05 5.23 -14.97
C LYS A 116 17.66 4.41 -16.20
N GLY A 117 16.51 3.74 -16.17
CA GLY A 117 16.02 2.94 -17.29
C GLY A 117 15.82 3.76 -18.57
N VAL A 118 15.25 4.96 -18.46
CA VAL A 118 15.10 5.87 -19.62
C VAL A 118 16.45 6.34 -20.12
N ALA A 119 17.37 6.73 -19.23
CA ALA A 119 18.71 7.16 -19.62
C ALA A 119 19.48 6.06 -20.37
N GLU A 120 19.43 4.82 -19.87
CA GLU A 120 20.06 3.66 -20.48
C GLU A 120 19.44 3.31 -21.84
N ALA A 121 18.11 3.33 -21.95
CA ALA A 121 17.40 3.05 -23.20
C ALA A 121 17.67 4.09 -24.31
N HIS A 122 18.00 5.33 -23.94
CA HIS A 122 18.26 6.43 -24.87
C HIS A 122 19.74 6.81 -25.00
N GLY A 123 20.65 6.07 -24.35
CA GLY A 123 22.07 6.43 -24.26
C GLY A 123 22.83 6.51 -25.58
N GLN A 124 22.30 5.94 -26.67
CA GLN A 124 22.88 6.03 -28.03
C GLN A 124 22.32 7.16 -28.90
N LYS A 125 21.36 7.96 -28.39
CA LYS A 125 20.73 9.05 -29.16
C LYS A 125 21.41 10.42 -28.96
N GLY A 126 22.69 10.43 -28.60
CA GLY A 126 23.50 11.63 -28.37
C GLY A 126 24.76 11.63 -29.23
#